data_AF-A0A0F9RDQ9-F1
#
_entry.id   AF-A0A0F9RDQ9-F1
#
_cell.length_a   1.000
_cell.length_b   1.000
_cell.length_c   1.000
_cell.angle_alpha   90.00
_cell.angle_beta   90.00
_cell.angle_gamma   90.00
#
_symmetry.space_group_name_H-M   'P 1'
#
loop_
_entity.id
_entity.type
_entity.pdbx_description
1 polymer ?
#
loop_
_entity_poly.entity_id
_entity_poly.type
_entity_poly.pdbx_seq_one_letter_code
_entity_poly.pdbx_strand_id
1 'polypeptide(L)'
;MPTAMKAILFGPPKKGKSIILNQLAISVIHGIDWLGFKTNQKRVLYMNFEVGHRSWQIRLRKYCKVTGLILTDQLLLVSDLMGIRLDTPAGQAEMEKLIVLHKPHLCIFDPFKKMITGSSNNEESVLACTDFLDKIIFLYGVSVFICHHSRKSKVIQSGALDLGSQEMTGMYHLAQWVDTIIQLIPVANDKIKLEFECRTGEDMLKPMNLALNRSMAGFEVVP
;
A
#
# COMPACT_ATOMS: atom_id res chain seq x y z
N MET A 1 -10.31 -9.45 -5.30
CA MET A 1 -9.78 -9.00 -3.99
C MET A 1 -10.58 -9.63 -2.86
N PRO A 2 -9.95 -10.37 -1.94
CA PRO A 2 -10.61 -10.94 -0.76
C PRO A 2 -11.08 -9.85 0.21
N THR A 3 -12.13 -10.15 0.98
CA THR A 3 -12.56 -9.36 2.15
C THR A 3 -11.64 -9.64 3.34
N ALA A 4 -11.47 -8.66 4.24
CA ALA A 4 -10.62 -8.80 5.43
C ALA A 4 -9.15 -9.19 5.13
N MET A 5 -8.63 -8.80 3.96
CA MET A 5 -7.24 -9.08 3.56
C MET A 5 -6.27 -8.09 4.21
N LYS A 6 -5.11 -8.58 4.66
CA LYS A 6 -3.97 -7.74 5.08
C LYS A 6 -2.84 -7.85 4.06
N ALA A 7 -2.52 -6.76 3.36
CA ALA A 7 -1.43 -6.74 2.38
C ALA A 7 -0.42 -5.62 2.64
N ILE A 8 0.83 -5.85 2.26
CA ILE A 8 1.90 -4.86 2.28
C ILE A 8 2.60 -4.79 0.93
N LEU A 9 2.84 -3.58 0.42
CA LEU A 9 3.75 -3.30 -0.68
C LEU A 9 5.01 -2.66 -0.12
N PHE A 10 6.14 -3.36 -0.22
CA PHE A 10 7.41 -2.88 0.28
C PHE A 10 8.45 -2.71 -0.82
N GLY A 11 9.41 -1.83 -0.59
CA GLY A 11 10.55 -1.63 -1.49
C GLY A 11 11.16 -0.23 -1.37
N PRO A 12 12.18 0.09 -2.17
CA PRO A 12 12.96 1.30 -1.98
C PRO A 12 12.13 2.59 -2.16
N PRO A 13 12.50 3.69 -1.48
CA PRO A 13 11.79 4.95 -1.61
C PRO A 13 11.85 5.50 -3.04
N LYS A 14 10.79 6.20 -3.46
CA LYS A 14 10.69 6.87 -4.78
C LYS A 14 10.78 5.93 -6.00
N LYS A 15 10.37 4.67 -5.86
CA LYS A 15 10.38 3.66 -6.95
C LYS A 15 9.00 3.29 -7.51
N GLY A 16 7.97 4.08 -7.21
CA GLY A 16 6.65 3.93 -7.84
C GLY A 16 5.58 3.20 -7.03
N LYS A 17 5.81 2.89 -5.74
CA LYS A 17 4.81 2.25 -4.87
C LYS A 17 3.47 2.99 -4.83
N SER A 18 3.49 4.31 -4.61
CA SER A 18 2.27 5.12 -4.65
C SER A 18 1.61 5.14 -6.03
N ILE A 19 2.36 4.94 -7.12
CA ILE A 19 1.78 4.84 -8.48
C ILE A 19 1.01 3.51 -8.59
N ILE A 20 1.61 2.41 -8.15
CA ILE A 20 0.95 1.09 -8.10
C ILE A 20 -0.31 1.13 -7.23
N LEU A 21 -0.26 1.77 -6.06
CA LEU A 21 -1.41 1.91 -5.16
C LEU A 21 -2.49 2.85 -5.70
N ASN A 22 -2.12 3.91 -6.42
CA ASN A 22 -3.09 4.73 -7.15
C ASN A 22 -3.84 3.90 -8.20
N GLN A 23 -3.14 3.07 -8.97
CA GLN A 23 -3.76 2.18 -9.94
C GLN A 23 -4.68 1.17 -9.24
N LEU A 24 -4.26 0.60 -8.11
CA LEU A 24 -5.10 -0.31 -7.32
C LEU A 24 -6.40 0.39 -6.89
N ALA A 25 -6.30 1.59 -6.31
CA ALA A 25 -7.46 2.34 -5.86
C ALA A 25 -8.44 2.61 -7.00
N ILE A 26 -7.93 3.05 -8.16
CA ILE A 26 -8.75 3.30 -9.36
C ILE A 26 -9.36 2.01 -9.91
N SER A 27 -8.59 0.92 -9.99
CA SER A 27 -9.09 -0.36 -10.45
C SER A 27 -10.23 -0.87 -9.57
N VAL A 28 -10.07 -0.78 -8.23
CA VAL A 28 -11.07 -1.26 -7.27
C VAL A 28 -12.36 -0.44 -7.31
N ILE A 29 -12.32 0.89 -7.47
CA ILE A 29 -13.56 1.68 -7.55
C ILE A 29 -14.32 1.51 -8.87
N HIS A 30 -13.70 0.90 -9.89
CA HIS A 30 -14.35 0.56 -11.15
C HIS A 30 -14.62 -0.95 -11.30
N GLY A 31 -14.06 -1.79 -10.42
CA GLY A 31 -14.14 -3.25 -10.55
C GLY A 31 -13.42 -3.80 -11.79
N ILE A 32 -12.36 -3.13 -12.23
CA ILE A 32 -11.53 -3.57 -13.37
C ILE A 32 -10.25 -4.25 -12.88
N ASP A 33 -9.59 -4.98 -13.77
CA ASP A 33 -8.34 -5.66 -13.43
C ASP A 33 -7.27 -4.66 -12.99
N TRP A 34 -6.49 -5.05 -11.98
CA TRP A 34 -5.31 -4.33 -11.50
C TRP A 34 -4.09 -5.18 -11.81
N LEU A 35 -3.28 -4.77 -12.78
CA LEU A 35 -2.07 -5.51 -13.19
C LEU A 35 -2.34 -7.00 -13.50
N GLY A 36 -3.50 -7.30 -14.09
CA GLY A 36 -3.95 -8.69 -14.37
C GLY A 36 -4.67 -9.38 -13.22
N PHE A 37 -4.70 -8.79 -12.02
CA PHE A 37 -5.48 -9.31 -10.89
C PHE A 37 -6.92 -8.80 -10.91
N LYS A 38 -7.89 -9.71 -10.80
CA LYS A 38 -9.31 -9.36 -10.74
C LYS A 38 -9.65 -8.53 -9.49
N THR A 39 -10.29 -7.38 -9.70
CA THR A 39 -10.89 -6.60 -8.62
C THR A 39 -12.42 -6.62 -8.72
N ASN A 40 -13.09 -6.22 -7.65
CA ASN A 40 -14.54 -6.04 -7.62
C ASN A 40 -14.80 -4.57 -7.30
N GLN A 41 -15.87 -4.01 -7.86
CA GLN A 41 -16.23 -2.62 -7.60
C GLN A 41 -16.54 -2.40 -6.12
N LYS A 42 -15.71 -1.61 -5.43
CA LYS A 42 -15.81 -1.37 -3.99
C LYS A 42 -15.36 0.03 -3.62
N ARG A 43 -15.85 0.54 -2.48
CA ARG A 43 -15.41 1.80 -1.89
C ARG A 43 -13.99 1.68 -1.32
N VAL A 44 -13.16 2.68 -1.59
CA VAL A 44 -11.76 2.75 -1.16
C VAL A 44 -11.55 4.01 -0.33
N LEU A 45 -10.96 3.87 0.85
CA LEU A 45 -10.35 4.96 1.60
C LEU A 45 -8.85 4.90 1.38
N TYR A 46 -8.27 5.92 0.75
CA TYR A 46 -6.82 6.02 0.56
C TYR A 46 -6.31 7.19 1.40
N MET A 47 -5.53 6.86 2.43
CA MET A 47 -4.76 7.81 3.23
C MET A 47 -3.31 7.88 2.74
N ASN A 48 -2.88 9.07 2.36
CA ASN A 48 -1.48 9.35 2.07
C ASN A 48 -0.94 10.40 3.06
N PHE A 49 0.26 10.16 3.59
CA PHE A 49 0.88 10.97 4.63
C PHE A 49 2.10 11.79 4.17
N GLU A 50 2.51 11.68 2.90
CA GLU A 50 3.74 12.33 2.38
C GLU A 50 3.47 13.38 1.30
N VAL A 51 2.44 13.18 0.48
CA VAL A 51 2.18 14.05 -0.68
C VAL A 51 1.02 15.01 -0.43
N GLY A 52 1.18 16.29 -0.79
CA GLY A 52 0.10 17.27 -0.72
C GLY A 52 -1.10 16.92 -1.63
N HIS A 53 -2.30 17.19 -1.15
CA HIS A 53 -3.57 16.77 -1.77
C HIS A 53 -3.68 17.15 -3.26
N ARG A 54 -3.36 18.39 -3.61
CA ARG A 54 -3.42 18.89 -5.00
C ARG A 54 -2.50 18.10 -5.94
N SER A 55 -1.24 17.91 -5.55
CA SER A 55 -0.26 17.16 -6.35
C SER A 55 -0.67 15.71 -6.54
N TRP A 56 -1.29 15.12 -5.54
CA TRP A 56 -1.80 13.76 -5.63
C TRP A 56 -3.00 13.65 -6.59
N GLN A 57 -3.99 14.54 -6.47
CA GLN A 57 -5.13 14.59 -7.39
C GLN A 57 -4.70 14.78 -8.85
N ILE A 58 -3.68 15.62 -9.12
CA ILE A 58 -3.16 15.81 -10.48
C ILE A 58 -2.66 14.48 -11.07
N ARG A 59 -1.92 13.67 -10.28
CA ARG A 59 -1.43 12.36 -10.72
C ARG A 59 -2.58 11.40 -11.04
N LEU A 60 -3.57 11.32 -10.15
CA LEU A 60 -4.75 10.47 -10.35
C LEU A 60 -5.57 10.88 -11.58
N ARG A 61 -5.83 12.18 -11.77
CA ARG A 61 -6.54 12.69 -12.94
C ARG A 61 -5.78 12.44 -14.24
N LYS A 62 -4.45 12.51 -14.22
CA LYS A 62 -3.61 12.18 -15.39
C LYS A 62 -3.80 10.71 -15.78
N TYR A 63 -3.75 9.80 -14.81
CA TYR A 63 -4.01 8.38 -15.03
C TYR A 63 -5.41 8.12 -15.59
N CYS A 64 -6.43 8.71 -14.95
CA CYS A 64 -7.83 8.61 -15.38
C CYS A 64 -8.04 9.11 -16.83
N LYS A 65 -7.45 10.27 -17.18
CA LYS A 65 -7.55 10.85 -18.52
C LYS A 65 -7.01 9.91 -19.62
N VAL A 66 -5.89 9.23 -19.37
CA VAL A 66 -5.28 8.34 -20.37
C VAL A 66 -6.02 7.01 -20.46
N THR A 67 -6.56 6.53 -19.34
CA THR A 67 -7.29 5.24 -19.28
C THR A 67 -8.78 5.36 -19.59
N GLY A 68 -9.31 6.56 -19.78
CA GLY A 68 -10.75 6.80 -19.97
C GLY A 68 -11.59 6.60 -18.71
N LEU A 69 -10.94 6.51 -17.54
CA LEU A 69 -11.58 6.34 -16.24
C LEU A 69 -11.90 7.70 -15.60
N ILE A 70 -12.68 7.70 -14.52
CA ILE A 70 -13.04 8.92 -13.78
C ILE A 70 -12.81 8.74 -12.28
N LEU A 71 -12.63 9.84 -11.56
CA LEU A 71 -12.65 9.80 -10.10
C LEU A 71 -14.11 9.82 -9.64
N THR A 72 -14.50 8.81 -8.87
CA THR A 72 -15.86 8.66 -8.33
C THR A 72 -15.87 8.96 -6.83
N ASP A 73 -17.07 9.15 -6.29
CA ASP A 73 -17.33 9.28 -4.84
C ASP A 73 -17.01 7.98 -4.06
N GLN A 74 -16.78 6.87 -4.75
CA GLN A 74 -16.32 5.62 -4.14
C GLN A 74 -14.85 5.67 -3.71
N LEU A 75 -14.08 6.67 -4.16
CA LEU A 75 -12.69 6.90 -3.73
C LEU A 75 -12.60 8.08 -2.78
N LEU A 76 -12.44 7.81 -1.48
CA LEU A 76 -12.13 8.82 -0.49
C LEU A 76 -10.62 9.03 -0.40
N LEU A 77 -10.17 10.22 -0.79
CA LEU A 77 -8.77 10.63 -0.71
C LEU A 77 -8.52 11.49 0.53
N VAL A 78 -7.73 10.98 1.47
CA VAL A 78 -7.32 11.72 2.67
C VAL A 78 -5.83 12.01 2.58
N SER A 79 -5.48 13.28 2.52
CA SER A 79 -4.08 13.72 2.59
C SER A 79 -3.80 14.28 3.95
N ASP A 80 -3.04 13.54 4.73
CA ASP A 80 -2.77 13.90 6.11
C ASP A 80 -1.27 13.97 6.38
N LEU A 81 -0.71 15.15 6.16
CA LEU A 81 0.72 15.36 6.31
C LEU A 81 1.14 15.39 7.78
N MET A 82 0.21 15.57 8.73
CA MET A 82 0.53 15.93 10.11
C MET A 82 -0.21 15.10 11.20
N GLY A 83 -1.29 14.36 10.91
CA GLY A 83 -2.45 14.36 11.82
C GLY A 83 -3.12 13.06 12.30
N ILE A 84 -2.82 11.86 11.83
CA ILE A 84 -3.42 10.61 12.34
C ILE A 84 -2.31 9.63 12.68
N ARG A 85 -2.38 9.09 13.90
CA ARG A 85 -1.46 8.10 14.46
C ARG A 85 -2.24 6.94 15.05
N LEU A 86 -2.20 5.80 14.38
CA LEU A 86 -3.02 4.63 14.71
C LEU A 86 -2.51 3.85 15.92
N ASP A 87 -1.33 4.18 16.42
CA ASP A 87 -0.82 3.74 17.73
C ASP A 87 -1.30 4.63 18.89
N THR A 88 -2.17 5.62 18.63
CA THR A 88 -2.70 6.52 19.66
C THR A 88 -4.23 6.48 19.73
N PRO A 89 -4.87 6.59 20.91
CA PRO A 89 -6.33 6.59 21.03
C PRO A 89 -7.02 7.65 20.18
N ALA A 90 -6.43 8.85 20.06
CA ALA A 90 -6.99 9.94 19.26
C ALA A 90 -7.00 9.61 17.75
N GLY A 91 -5.90 9.09 17.22
CA GLY A 91 -5.82 8.71 15.81
C GLY A 91 -6.69 7.49 15.49
N GLN A 92 -6.79 6.54 16.42
CA GLN A 92 -7.71 5.40 16.32
C GLN A 92 -9.18 5.86 16.24
N ALA A 93 -9.59 6.76 17.14
CA ALA A 93 -10.95 7.31 17.14
C ALA A 93 -11.27 8.06 15.85
N GLU A 94 -10.32 8.84 15.31
CA GLU A 94 -10.52 9.56 14.05
C GLU A 94 -10.62 8.61 12.85
N MET A 95 -9.78 7.58 12.81
CA MET A 95 -9.85 6.56 11.77
C MET A 95 -11.17 5.77 11.84
N GLU A 96 -11.63 5.43 13.04
CA GLU A 96 -12.90 4.72 13.24
C GLU A 96 -14.10 5.57 12.75
N LYS A 97 -14.11 6.89 13.00
CA LYS A 97 -15.12 7.80 12.44
C LYS A 97 -15.14 7.75 10.91
N LEU A 98 -13.98 7.81 10.26
CA LEU A 98 -13.89 7.74 8.79
C LEU A 98 -14.45 6.42 8.25
N ILE A 99 -14.14 5.31 8.92
CA ILE A 99 -14.63 3.97 8.52
C ILE A 99 -16.14 3.88 8.69
N VAL A 100 -16.69 4.33 9.83
CA VAL A 100 -18.13 4.29 10.09
C VAL A 100 -18.90 5.17 9.12
N LEU A 101 -18.38 6.37 8.83
CA LEU A 101 -19.03 7.34 7.95
C LEU A 101 -19.01 6.90 6.48
N HIS A 102 -17.86 6.45 5.98
CA HIS A 102 -17.66 6.19 4.55
C HIS A 102 -17.76 4.71 4.17
N LYS A 103 -17.77 3.81 5.14
CA LYS A 103 -17.92 2.35 4.97
C LYS A 103 -17.03 1.81 3.83
N PRO A 104 -15.71 2.10 3.84
CA PRO A 104 -14.81 1.58 2.82
C PRO A 104 -14.75 0.05 2.91
N HIS A 105 -14.40 -0.61 1.81
CA HIS A 105 -14.06 -2.04 1.84
C HIS A 105 -12.54 -2.25 1.74
N LEU A 106 -11.81 -1.23 1.28
CA LEU A 106 -10.36 -1.21 1.21
C LEU A 106 -9.84 0.09 1.82
N CYS A 107 -8.96 -0.04 2.81
CA CYS A 107 -8.17 1.04 3.37
C CYS A 107 -6.72 0.93 2.89
N ILE A 108 -6.23 1.94 2.15
CA ILE A 108 -4.84 2.02 1.69
C ILE A 108 -4.12 3.07 2.54
N PHE A 109 -2.96 2.70 3.09
CA PHE A 109 -2.13 3.59 3.91
C PHE A 109 -0.73 3.76 3.32
N ASP A 110 -0.35 5.00 2.99
CA ASP A 110 0.90 5.30 2.29
C ASP A 110 1.66 6.50 2.89
N PRO A 111 2.79 6.30 3.62
CA PRO A 111 3.40 5.05 4.08
C PRO A 111 3.14 4.72 5.56
N PHE A 112 3.36 3.45 5.93
CA PHE A 112 3.23 2.92 7.30
C PHE A 112 3.96 3.74 8.36
N LYS A 113 5.20 4.15 8.08
CA LYS A 113 6.06 4.86 9.05
C LYS A 113 5.41 6.15 9.57
N LYS A 114 4.45 6.72 8.85
CA LYS A 114 3.71 7.93 9.25
C LYS A 114 2.43 7.64 10.03
N MET A 115 1.99 6.39 10.07
CA MET A 115 0.83 5.94 10.84
C MET A 115 1.14 5.77 12.33
N ILE A 116 2.42 5.75 12.73
CA ILE A 116 2.83 5.53 14.12
C ILE A 116 3.63 6.73 14.66
N THR A 117 3.57 6.96 15.96
CA THR A 117 4.36 8.00 16.65
C THR A 117 5.83 7.60 16.77
N GLY A 118 6.07 6.33 17.07
CA GLY A 118 7.40 5.75 17.19
C GLY A 118 8.10 5.49 15.86
N SER A 119 9.33 4.97 15.94
CA SER A 119 9.96 4.39 14.76
C SER A 119 9.29 3.05 14.42
N SER A 120 9.40 2.59 13.16
CA SER A 120 8.95 1.25 12.75
C SER A 120 9.68 0.11 13.47
N ASN A 121 10.70 0.42 14.27
CA ASN A 121 11.46 -0.53 15.07
C ASN A 121 10.98 -0.55 16.54
N ASN A 122 10.05 0.33 16.91
CA ASN A 122 9.40 0.27 18.21
C ASN A 122 8.27 -0.75 18.13
N GLU A 123 8.50 -1.92 18.73
CA GLU A 123 7.55 -3.04 18.72
C GLU A 123 6.20 -2.65 19.34
N GLU A 124 6.19 -1.87 20.41
CA GLU A 124 4.96 -1.42 21.08
C GLU A 124 4.11 -0.54 20.15
N SER A 125 4.73 0.40 19.42
CA SER A 125 4.02 1.24 18.46
C SER A 125 3.50 0.46 17.27
N VAL A 126 4.27 -0.52 16.77
CA VAL A 126 3.83 -1.39 15.68
C VAL A 126 2.66 -2.25 16.12
N LEU A 127 2.76 -2.88 17.30
CA LEU A 127 1.74 -3.73 17.88
C LEU A 127 0.43 -2.96 18.11
N ALA A 128 0.49 -1.80 18.78
CA ALA A 128 -0.70 -0.98 19.02
C ALA A 128 -1.40 -0.54 17.72
N CYS A 129 -0.63 -0.29 16.66
CA CYS A 129 -1.16 0.01 15.33
C CYS A 129 -1.81 -1.23 14.68
N THR A 130 -1.13 -2.38 14.68
CA THR A 130 -1.65 -3.61 14.07
C THR A 130 -2.86 -4.15 14.82
N ASP A 131 -2.91 -4.04 16.15
CA ASP A 131 -4.06 -4.42 16.97
C ASP A 131 -5.29 -3.57 16.62
N PHE A 132 -5.09 -2.27 16.40
CA PHE A 132 -6.17 -1.41 15.93
C PHE A 132 -6.61 -1.76 14.50
N LEU A 133 -5.67 -2.08 13.61
CA LEU A 133 -6.00 -2.53 12.26
C LEU A 133 -6.80 -3.85 12.31
N ASP A 134 -6.45 -4.77 13.20
CA ASP A 134 -7.19 -6.02 13.43
C ASP A 134 -8.59 -5.75 13.98
N LYS A 135 -8.72 -4.82 14.93
CA LYS A 135 -10.02 -4.36 15.43
C LYS A 135 -10.92 -3.88 14.29
N ILE A 136 -10.43 -3.00 13.40
CA ILE A 136 -11.28 -2.48 12.31
C ILE A 136 -11.59 -3.54 11.25
N ILE A 137 -10.66 -4.45 10.96
CA ILE A 137 -10.88 -5.58 10.06
C ILE A 137 -11.99 -6.47 10.62
N PHE A 138 -11.90 -6.83 11.90
CA PHE A 138 -12.88 -7.67 12.58
C PHE A 138 -14.27 -7.03 12.66
N LEU A 139 -14.35 -5.75 13.07
CA LEU A 139 -15.63 -5.08 13.28
C LEU A 139 -16.33 -4.66 11.99
N TYR A 140 -15.57 -4.30 10.94
CA TYR A 140 -16.13 -3.67 9.74
C TYR A 140 -15.88 -4.45 8.45
N GLY A 141 -15.12 -5.55 8.48
CA GLY A 141 -14.82 -6.37 7.31
C GLY A 141 -13.95 -5.65 6.26
N VAL A 142 -13.22 -4.60 6.66
CA VAL A 142 -12.33 -3.85 5.76
C VAL A 142 -11.10 -4.68 5.40
N SER A 143 -10.64 -4.57 4.17
CA SER A 143 -9.29 -5.01 3.79
C SER A 143 -8.30 -3.86 3.97
N VAL A 144 -7.07 -4.16 4.38
CA VAL A 144 -6.02 -3.18 4.65
C VAL A 144 -4.84 -3.42 3.72
N PHE A 145 -4.34 -2.33 3.10
CA PHE A 145 -3.17 -2.35 2.23
C PHE A 145 -2.19 -1.28 2.66
N ILE A 146 -0.99 -1.69 3.07
CA ILE A 146 0.04 -0.81 3.63
C ILE A 146 1.20 -0.63 2.65
N CYS A 147 1.67 0.59 2.47
CA CYS A 147 2.95 0.88 1.80
C CYS A 147 4.07 0.98 2.83
N HIS A 148 5.18 0.27 2.62
CA HIS A 148 6.35 0.36 3.48
C HIS A 148 7.63 0.65 2.68
N HIS A 149 8.49 1.51 3.22
CA HIS A 149 9.77 1.84 2.60
C HIS A 149 10.84 0.89 3.15
N SER A 150 11.51 0.13 2.28
CA SER A 150 12.81 -0.44 2.67
C SER A 150 13.81 0.72 2.79
N ARG A 151 14.69 0.70 3.78
CA ARG A 151 15.84 1.62 3.75
C ARG A 151 16.88 1.01 2.80
N LYS A 152 18.01 1.70 2.64
CA LYS A 152 19.02 1.36 1.64
C LYS A 152 19.60 -0.01 1.98
N SER A 153 19.19 -1.05 1.26
CA SER A 153 19.97 -2.27 1.15
C SER A 153 21.35 -1.89 0.62
N LYS A 154 22.41 -2.10 1.41
CA LYS A 154 23.76 -2.08 0.87
C LYS A 154 23.95 -3.41 0.15
N VAL A 155 24.28 -3.36 -1.14
CA VAL A 155 24.79 -4.57 -1.80
C VAL A 155 26.16 -4.82 -1.19
N ILE A 156 26.29 -5.90 -0.43
CA ILE A 156 27.62 -6.34 0.05
C ILE A 156 28.37 -6.89 -1.15
N GLN A 157 29.71 -6.83 -1.14
CA GLN A 157 30.57 -7.27 -2.26
C GLN A 157 30.29 -8.69 -2.78
N SER A 158 29.57 -9.53 -2.03
CA SER A 158 29.13 -10.87 -2.43
C SER A 158 27.90 -10.91 -3.36
N GLY A 159 27.26 -9.77 -3.65
CA GLY A 159 26.01 -9.74 -4.43
C GLY A 159 24.76 -10.09 -3.61
N ALA A 160 24.90 -10.41 -2.32
CA ALA A 160 23.78 -10.56 -1.40
C ALA A 160 23.19 -9.20 -1.00
N LEU A 161 21.87 -9.13 -0.92
CA LEU A 161 21.14 -7.99 -0.35
C LEU A 161 21.37 -8.01 1.17
N ASP A 162 22.17 -7.06 1.69
CA ASP A 162 22.14 -6.75 3.12
C ASP A 162 20.85 -5.99 3.39
N LEU A 163 19.84 -6.71 3.87
CA LEU A 163 18.62 -6.11 4.38
C LEU A 163 18.91 -5.32 5.67
N GLY A 164 20.08 -5.49 6.31
CA GLY A 164 20.40 -4.88 7.59
C GLY A 164 19.57 -5.49 8.72
N SER A 165 20.22 -5.92 9.79
CA SER A 165 19.56 -6.49 10.98
C SER A 165 18.45 -5.61 11.57
N GLN A 166 18.49 -4.29 11.32
CA GLN A 166 17.50 -3.32 11.79
C GLN A 166 16.26 -3.16 10.89
N GLU A 167 16.33 -3.48 9.59
CA GLU A 167 15.11 -3.60 8.75
C GLU A 167 14.39 -4.90 9.05
N MET A 168 15.14 -5.94 9.40
CA MET A 168 14.57 -7.23 9.78
C MET A 168 13.58 -7.05 10.93
N THR A 169 13.88 -6.40 12.06
CA THR A 169 12.94 -6.38 13.20
C THR A 169 11.61 -5.65 12.92
N GLY A 170 11.66 -4.44 12.35
CA GLY A 170 10.44 -3.65 12.10
C GLY A 170 9.58 -4.17 10.94
N MET A 171 10.23 -4.70 9.89
CA MET A 171 9.53 -5.40 8.81
C MET A 171 9.04 -6.78 9.27
N TYR A 172 9.76 -7.48 10.14
CA TYR A 172 9.43 -8.82 10.58
C TYR A 172 8.07 -8.89 11.26
N HIS A 173 7.78 -7.98 12.18
CA HIS A 173 6.46 -7.90 12.81
C HIS A 173 5.34 -7.67 11.78
N LEU A 174 5.55 -6.77 10.82
CA LEU A 174 4.57 -6.51 9.76
C LEU A 174 4.42 -7.69 8.81
N ALA A 175 5.53 -8.31 8.39
CA ALA A 175 5.56 -9.51 7.55
C ALA A 175 4.85 -10.69 8.24
N GLN A 176 4.96 -10.76 9.58
CA GLN A 176 4.22 -11.72 10.38
C GLN A 176 2.76 -11.36 10.62
N TRP A 177 2.36 -10.12 10.40
CA TRP A 177 0.98 -9.70 10.62
C TRP A 177 0.14 -9.82 9.35
N VAL A 178 0.73 -9.59 8.17
CA VAL A 178 0.04 -9.60 6.88
C VAL A 178 -0.19 -10.99 6.31
N ASP A 179 -1.18 -11.10 5.43
CA ASP A 179 -1.48 -12.29 4.64
C ASP A 179 -0.69 -12.31 3.32
N THR A 180 -0.43 -11.13 2.76
CA THR A 180 0.21 -10.95 1.45
C THR A 180 1.30 -9.90 1.50
N ILE A 181 2.50 -10.26 1.05
CA ILE A 181 3.65 -9.38 0.89
C ILE A 181 3.93 -9.23 -0.61
N ILE A 182 4.07 -7.98 -1.05
CA ILE A 182 4.45 -7.62 -2.42
C ILE A 182 5.75 -6.83 -2.35
N GLN A 183 6.83 -7.41 -2.86
CA GLN A 183 8.14 -6.76 -2.95
C GLN A 183 8.29 -6.04 -4.29
N LEU A 184 8.61 -4.75 -4.25
CA LEU A 184 9.00 -3.96 -5.41
C LEU A 184 10.52 -3.91 -5.51
N ILE A 185 11.06 -4.55 -6.55
CA ILE A 185 12.48 -4.57 -6.88
C ILE A 185 12.71 -3.66 -8.10
N PRO A 186 13.46 -2.54 -7.94
CA PRO A 186 13.83 -1.71 -9.08
C PRO A 186 14.78 -2.47 -10.01
N VAL A 187 14.54 -2.38 -11.31
CA VAL A 187 15.44 -2.93 -12.33
C VAL A 187 16.21 -1.78 -12.99
N ALA A 188 15.96 -1.48 -14.26
CA ALA A 188 16.56 -0.38 -15.01
C ALA A 188 15.52 0.23 -15.96
N ASN A 189 15.77 1.46 -16.44
CA ASN A 189 14.96 2.12 -17.47
C ASN A 189 13.46 2.09 -17.16
N ASP A 190 13.06 2.61 -15.99
CA ASP A 190 11.66 2.69 -15.57
C ASP A 190 10.95 1.34 -15.39
N LYS A 191 11.70 0.23 -15.36
CA LYS A 191 11.18 -1.11 -15.05
C LYS A 191 11.35 -1.47 -13.58
N ILE A 192 10.37 -2.20 -13.07
CA ILE A 192 10.36 -2.79 -11.74
C ILE A 192 9.89 -4.24 -11.85
N LYS A 193 10.25 -5.06 -10.87
CA LYS A 193 9.75 -6.42 -10.69
C LYS A 193 8.95 -6.48 -9.39
N LEU A 194 7.78 -7.11 -9.44
CA LEU A 194 7.01 -7.46 -8.25
C LEU A 194 7.21 -8.94 -7.93
N GLU A 195 7.60 -9.23 -6.69
CA GLU A 195 7.64 -10.58 -6.13
C GLU A 195 6.59 -10.71 -5.02
N PHE A 196 6.04 -11.90 -4.85
CA PHE A 196 4.86 -12.14 -4.01
C PHE A 196 5.15 -13.24 -2.99
N GLU A 197 4.75 -13.02 -1.74
CA GLU A 197 4.74 -14.03 -0.68
C GLU A 197 3.37 -13.98 0.00
N CYS A 198 2.65 -15.11 0.01
CA CYS A 198 1.26 -15.21 0.48
C CYS A 198 1.10 -16.33 1.50
N ARG A 199 0.28 -16.12 2.53
CA ARG A 199 -0.01 -17.10 3.60
C ARG A 199 -1.11 -18.10 3.26
N THR A 200 -2.09 -17.68 2.45
CA THR A 200 -3.24 -18.50 2.05
C THR A 200 -3.42 -18.40 0.54
N GLY A 201 -3.52 -19.54 -0.15
CA GLY A 201 -3.49 -19.63 -1.61
C GLY A 201 -2.22 -20.31 -2.11
N GLU A 202 -2.37 -21.59 -2.41
CA GLU A 202 -1.39 -22.62 -2.80
C GLU A 202 -0.59 -22.22 -4.07
N ASP A 203 0.74 -22.37 -4.06
CA ASP A 203 1.65 -22.43 -5.22
C ASP A 203 1.48 -21.42 -6.40
N MET A 204 2.47 -20.51 -6.56
CA MET A 204 2.88 -19.81 -7.81
C MET A 204 2.15 -18.52 -8.24
N LEU A 205 2.13 -17.47 -7.41
CA LEU A 205 2.16 -16.11 -7.99
C LEU A 205 3.55 -15.87 -8.59
N LYS A 206 3.64 -15.95 -9.92
CA LYS A 206 4.89 -15.69 -10.63
C LYS A 206 5.28 -14.23 -10.46
N PRO A 207 6.59 -13.94 -10.33
CA PRO A 207 7.04 -12.58 -10.37
C PRO A 207 6.58 -11.86 -11.63
N MET A 208 6.26 -10.58 -11.48
CA MET A 208 5.68 -9.77 -12.53
C MET A 208 6.63 -8.64 -12.90
N ASN A 209 6.99 -8.55 -14.17
CA ASN A 209 7.74 -7.41 -14.68
C ASN A 209 6.77 -6.29 -15.03
N LEU A 210 7.08 -5.07 -14.59
CA LEU A 210 6.30 -3.88 -14.89
C LEU A 210 7.19 -2.80 -15.50
N ALA A 211 6.64 -2.03 -16.44
CA ALA A 211 7.27 -0.83 -16.98
C ALA A 211 6.42 0.40 -16.66
N LEU A 212 7.05 1.48 -16.18
CA LEU A 212 6.36 2.75 -15.94
C LEU A 212 6.09 3.44 -17.27
N ASN A 213 4.83 3.57 -17.60
CA ASN A 213 4.36 4.42 -18.68
C ASN A 213 4.22 5.87 -18.14
N ARG A 214 5.18 6.73 -18.47
CA ARG A 214 5.23 8.13 -17.99
C ARG A 214 4.10 9.00 -18.54
N SER A 215 3.57 8.70 -19.72
CA SER A 215 2.44 9.46 -20.29
C SER A 215 1.15 9.10 -19.56
N MET A 216 0.95 7.82 -19.22
CA MET A 216 -0.14 7.34 -18.38
C MET A 216 0.01 7.71 -16.90
N ALA A 217 1.23 7.89 -16.41
CA ALA A 217 1.54 7.95 -14.99
C ALA A 217 1.09 6.68 -14.22
N GLY A 218 1.31 5.51 -14.84
CA GLY A 218 0.99 4.19 -14.30
C GLY A 218 1.95 3.12 -14.84
N PHE A 219 1.94 1.95 -14.21
CA PHE A 219 2.68 0.76 -14.62
C PHE A 219 1.83 -0.16 -15.48
N GLU A 220 2.48 -0.83 -16.43
CA GLU A 220 1.91 -1.87 -17.28
C GLU A 220 2.71 -3.16 -17.11
N VAL A 221 2.01 -4.30 -17.20
CA VAL A 221 2.65 -5.63 -17.18
C VAL A 221 3.40 -5.82 -18.49
N VAL A 222 4.67 -6.17 -18.40
CA VAL A 222 5.52 -6.48 -19.55
C VAL A 222 6.03 -7.92 -19.45
N PRO A 223 6.36 -8.56 -20.59
CA PRO A 223 7.06 -9.84 -20.60
C PRO A 223 8.35 -9.79 -19.77
#